data_AF-A0A9E2PTH0-F1
#
_entry.id   AF-A0A9E2PTH0-F1
#
_cell.length_a   1.000
_cell.length_b   1.000
_cell.length_c   1.000
_cell.angle_alpha   90.00
_cell.angle_beta   90.00
_cell.angle_gamma   90.00
#
_symmetry.space_group_name_H-M   'P 1'
#
loop_
_entity.id
_entity.type
_entity.pdbx_description
1 polymer ?
#
loop_
_entity_poly.entity_id
_entity_poly.type
_entity_poly.pdbx_seq_one_letter_code
_entity_poly.pdbx_strand_id
1 'polypeptide(L)' 'MNKGGFSWKRFLGISQAKARLSRQIGIPLTRSGRQRKIGAAMGCLIPVLLALILMAGFLLWIK' A
#
# COMPACT_ATOMS: atom_id res chain seq x y z
N MET A 1 -5.87 12.44 3.15
CA MET A 1 -5.79 13.91 3.28
C MET A 1 -4.38 14.30 3.71
N ASN A 2 -3.68 15.09 2.87
CA ASN A 2 -2.39 15.69 3.22
C ASN A 2 -2.62 16.76 4.29
N LYS A 3 -2.21 16.50 5.53
CA LYS A 3 -1.98 17.59 6.49
C LYS A 3 -0.74 18.32 6.00
N GLY A 4 -0.92 19.45 5.31
CA GLY A 4 0.12 20.30 4.74
C GLY A 4 0.99 20.99 5.80
N GLY A 5 1.55 20.22 6.73
CA GLY A 5 2.47 20.73 7.74
C GLY A 5 3.89 20.85 7.19
N PHE A 6 4.50 22.01 7.39
CA PHE A 6 5.91 22.24 7.08
C PHE A 6 6.76 21.21 7.83
N SER A 7 7.53 20.41 7.09
CA SER A 7 8.37 19.36 7.67
C SER A 7 9.83 19.73 7.47
N TRP A 8 10.55 19.94 8.56
CA TRP A 8 11.99 20.13 8.57
C TRP A 8 12.74 19.02 7.81
N LYS A 9 12.22 17.78 7.83
CA LYS A 9 12.79 16.63 7.10
C LYS A 9 12.61 16.73 5.57
N ARG A 10 11.67 17.55 5.10
CA ARG A 10 11.46 17.84 3.67
C ARG A 10 12.30 19.04 3.22
N PHE A 11 12.43 20.05 4.08
CA PHE A 11 13.27 21.23 3.85
C PHE A 11 14.77 20.87 3.84
N LEU A 12 15.22 20.05 4.78
CA LEU A 12 16.59 19.50 4.85
C LEU A 12 16.93 18.50 3.72
N GLY A 13 16.04 18.29 2.74
CA GLY A 13 16.32 17.46 1.56
C GLY A 13 16.39 15.94 1.79
N ILE A 14 16.31 15.46 3.03
CA ILE A 14 16.40 14.03 3.38
C ILE A 14 15.33 13.19 2.65
N SER A 15 14.13 13.74 2.45
CA SER A 15 13.08 13.06 1.65
C SER A 15 13.43 12.94 0.16
N GLN A 16 14.09 13.96 -0.40
CA GLN A 16 14.51 13.94 -1.80
C GLN A 16 15.67 12.97 -2.04
N ALA A 17 16.63 12.90 -1.10
CA ALA A 17 17.74 11.94 -1.16
C ALA A 17 17.25 10.48 -1.18
N LYS A 18 16.30 10.13 -0.31
CA LYS A 18 15.68 8.79 -0.30
C LYS A 18 14.94 8.49 -1.61
N ALA A 19 14.28 9.49 -2.20
CA ALA A 19 13.59 9.32 -3.48
C ALA A 19 14.58 9.13 -4.64
N ARG A 20 15.71 9.85 -4.66
CA ARG A 20 16.76 9.68 -5.67
C ARG A 20 17.42 8.30 -5.59
N LEU A 21 17.82 7.90 -4.38
CA LEU A 21 18.37 6.57 -4.14
C LEU A 21 17.38 5.49 -4.56
N SER A 22 16.11 5.60 -4.17
CA SER A 22 15.06 4.65 -4.53
C SER A 22 14.87 4.49 -6.05
N ARG A 23 15.07 5.55 -6.85
CA ARG A 23 15.05 5.50 -8.32
C ARG A 23 16.28 4.83 -8.91
N GLN A 24 17.45 5.02 -8.31
CA GLN A 24 18.70 4.38 -8.74
C GLN A 24 18.70 2.88 -8.45
N ILE A 25 18.22 2.47 -7.26
CA ILE A 25 18.21 1.05 -6.86
C ILE A 25 16.95 0.29 -7.31
N GLY A 26 15.92 0.97 -7.82
CA GLY A 26 14.64 0.37 -8.24
C GLY A 26 13.74 -0.16 -7.10
N ILE A 27 14.24 -0.16 -5.87
CA ILE A 27 13.55 -0.64 -4.67
C ILE A 27 12.94 0.54 -3.91
N PRO A 28 11.63 0.50 -3.57
CA PRO A 28 10.98 1.54 -2.79
C PRO A 28 11.51 1.53 -1.34
N LEU A 29 12.33 2.53 -1.00
CA LEU A 29 12.86 2.71 0.35
C LEU A 29 11.82 3.29 1.33
N THR A 30 10.75 3.88 0.80
CA THR A 30 9.70 4.50 1.61
C THR A 30 8.65 3.48 2.04
N ARG A 31 8.14 3.63 3.27
CA ARG A 31 7.05 2.79 3.80
C ARG A 31 5.82 2.88 2.90
N SER A 32 5.48 4.06 2.40
CA SER A 32 4.37 4.25 1.45
C SER A 32 4.61 3.58 0.10
N GLY A 33 5.84 3.58 -0.43
CA GLY A 33 6.18 2.89 -1.68
C GLY A 33 6.05 1.37 -1.56
N ARG A 34 6.48 0.78 -0.43
CA ARG A 34 6.29 -0.65 -0.17
C ARG A 34 4.82 -1.02 -0.01
N GLN A 35 4.05 -0.22 0.72
CA GLN A 35 2.61 -0.42 0.90
C GLN A 35 1.85 -0.37 -0.43
N ARG A 36 2.29 0.45 -1.40
CA ARG A 36 1.71 0.45 -2.75
C ARG A 36 2.05 -0.82 -3.55
N LYS A 37 3.30 -1.31 -3.49
CA LYS A 37 3.68 -2.56 -4.16
C LYS A 37 2.94 -3.78 -3.57
N ILE A 38 2.96 -3.89 -2.23
CA ILE A 38 2.30 -4.99 -1.53
C ILE A 38 0.78 -4.88 -1.64
N GLY A 39 0.22 -3.68 -1.53
CA GLY A 39 -1.21 -3.43 -1.70
C GLY A 39 -1.69 -3.71 -3.13
N ALA A 40 -0.89 -3.42 -4.16
CA ALA A 40 -1.20 -3.81 -5.53
C ALA A 40 -1.17 -5.34 -5.72
N ALA A 41 -0.25 -6.03 -5.06
CA ALA A 41 -0.18 -7.50 -5.11
C ALA A 41 -1.31 -8.18 -4.32
N MET A 42 -1.70 -7.63 -3.17
CA MET A 42 -2.76 -8.18 -2.29
C MET A 42 -4.17 -7.69 -2.66
N GLY A 43 -4.30 -6.68 -3.51
CA GLY A 43 -5.55 -5.98 -3.78
C GLY A 43 -6.65 -6.85 -4.38
N CYS A 44 -6.31 -7.87 -5.18
CA CYS A 44 -7.30 -8.79 -5.76
C CYS A 44 -7.62 -9.97 -4.84
N LEU A 45 -6.66 -10.46 -4.05
CA LEU A 45 -6.82 -11.71 -3.30
C LEU A 45 -7.79 -11.54 -2.11
N ILE A 46 -7.69 -10.42 -1.41
CA ILE A 46 -8.52 -10.14 -0.23
C ILE A 46 -10.02 -10.03 -0.58
N PRO A 47 -10.46 -9.24 -1.57
CA PRO A 47 -11.89 -9.16 -1.91
C PRO A 47 -12.42 -10.46 -2.53
N VAL A 48 -11.59 -11.21 -3.28
CA VAL A 48 -12.00 -12.51 -3.84
C VAL A 48 -12.24 -13.53 -2.72
N LEU A 49 -11.32 -13.64 -1.75
CA LEU A 49 -11.51 -14.53 -0.60
C LEU A 49 -12.72 -14.14 0.24
N LEU A 50 -12.93 -12.84 0.46
CA LEU A 50 -14.11 -12.35 1.18
C LEU A 50 -15.41 -12.74 0.44
N ALA A 51 -15.45 -12.57 -0.88
CA ALA A 51 -16.60 -12.93 -1.70
C ALA A 51 -16.89 -14.45 -1.66
N LEU A 52 -15.85 -15.28 -1.69
CA LEU A 52 -15.99 -16.74 -1.59
C LEU A 52 -16.56 -17.17 -0.23
N ILE A 53 -16.09 -16.56 0.87
CA ILE A 53 -16.59 -16.85 2.22
C ILE A 53 -18.07 -16.44 2.34
N LEU A 54 -18.44 -15.26 1.82
CA LEU A 54 -19.82 -14.80 1.83
C LEU A 54 -20.73 -15.69 0.99
N MET A 55 -20.29 -16.11 -0.19
CA MET A 55 -21.04 -17.01 -1.06
C MET A 55 -21.21 -18.40 -0.43
N ALA A 56 -20.16 -18.96 0.19
CA ALA A 56 -20.25 -20.23 0.91
C ALA A 56 -21.18 -20.14 2.13
N GLY A 57 -21.09 -19.06 2.91
CA GLY A 57 -22.00 -18.81 4.03
C GLY A 57 -23.46 -18.68 3.58
N PHE A 58 -23.70 -18.03 2.45
CA PHE A 58 -25.03 -17.92 1.86
C PHE A 58 -25.60 -19.27 1.41
N LEU A 59 -24.77 -20.13 0.79
CA LEU A 59 -25.16 -21.49 0.40
C LEU A 59 -25.46 -22.38 1.61
N LEU A 60 -24.73 -22.22 2.71
CA LEU A 60 -25.00 -22.93 3.97
C LEU A 60 -26.27 -22.44 4.67
N TRP A 61 -26.67 -21.19 4.46
CA TRP A 61 -27.91 -20.64 5.01
C TRP A 61 -29.16 -21.12 4.26
N ILE A 62 -29.03 -21.38 2.95
CA ILE A 62 -30.16 -21.80 2.10
C ILE A 62 -30.48 -23.30 2.20
N LYS A 63 -29.57 -24.08 2.78
CA LYS A 63 -29.67 -25.52 2.93
C LYS A 63 -30.11 -25.91 4.33
#